data_AF-A0AAV1YVY1-F1
#
_entry.id   AF-A0AAV1YVY1-F1
#
_cell.length_a   1.000
_cell.length_b   1.000
_cell.length_c   1.000
_cell.angle_alpha   90.00
_cell.angle_beta   90.00
_cell.angle_gamma   90.00
#
_symmetry.space_group_name_H-M   'P 1'
#
loop_
_entity.id
_entity.type
_entity.pdbx_description
1 polymer ?
#
loop_
_entity_poly.entity_id
_entity_poly.type
_entity_poly.pdbx_seq_one_letter_code
_entity_poly.pdbx_strand_id
1 'polypeptide(L)'
;MHKKEEMSLEEFLTNGWKIMKPAFTIDESDETQPETESTIKDDQVSIDSTNDKKIPTDNDEKIEILKDAAVARKDFADADKLYRDIQAEIWHLKRKLKADFGEEDEFLVLETQCFEFSEKRYLYKFCPFDKVVQVVKVSKEETLIGLWESWGSDDDNHYYYMKYSRGASCWNGPNRSVEVNLQCGTENKVTSVIESSPCTYVFEFTTPALCKTLPPEIKKILKNDFTFI
;
A
#
# COMPACT_ATOMS: atom_id res chain seq x y z
N MET A 1 7.51 11.51 42.42
CA MET A 1 7.70 10.28 41.62
C MET A 1 8.83 10.54 40.65
N HIS A 2 9.95 9.82 40.76
CA HIS A 2 11.08 9.98 39.86
C HIS A 2 10.66 9.60 38.43
N LYS A 3 10.64 10.59 37.53
CA LYS A 3 10.48 10.36 36.09
C LYS A 3 11.85 9.88 35.60
N LYS A 4 12.01 8.57 35.43
CA LYS A 4 13.20 8.04 34.76
C LYS A 4 13.06 8.32 33.27
N GLU A 5 14.07 8.93 32.68
CA GLU A 5 14.11 9.22 31.24
C GLU A 5 14.23 7.94 30.39
N GLU A 6 14.66 6.83 30.99
CA GLU A 6 14.75 5.52 30.35
C GLU A 6 14.18 4.42 31.25
N MET A 7 13.39 3.53 30.65
CA MET A 7 12.80 2.36 31.30
C MET A 7 13.35 1.10 30.63
N SER A 8 13.87 0.17 31.42
CA SER A 8 14.35 -1.10 30.88
C SER A 8 13.21 -1.92 30.27
N LEU A 9 13.54 -2.84 29.35
CA LEU A 9 12.54 -3.73 28.73
C LEU A 9 11.74 -4.51 29.79
N GLU A 10 12.41 -4.97 30.85
CA GLU A 10 11.78 -5.72 31.94
C GLU A 10 10.85 -4.83 32.78
N GLU A 11 11.24 -3.59 33.05
CA GLU A 11 10.44 -2.60 33.78
C GLU A 11 9.21 -2.16 32.95
N PHE A 12 9.39 -2.05 31.63
CA PHE A 12 8.29 -1.82 30.68
C PHE A 12 7.32 -3.01 30.67
N LEU A 13 7.77 -4.25 30.49
CA LEU A 13 6.89 -5.42 30.44
C LEU A 13 6.13 -5.65 31.76
N THR A 14 6.74 -5.30 32.89
CA THR A 14 6.14 -5.54 34.21
C THR A 14 5.14 -4.47 34.61
N ASN A 15 5.44 -3.19 34.31
CA ASN A 15 4.68 -2.04 34.80
C ASN A 15 4.12 -1.18 33.66
N GLY A 16 4.92 -0.83 32.67
CA GLY A 16 4.50 -0.02 31.53
C GLY A 16 3.43 -0.71 30.67
N TRP A 17 3.61 -2.00 30.38
CA TRP A 17 2.69 -2.81 29.59
C TRP A 17 1.35 -2.98 30.29
N LYS A 18 1.32 -3.13 31.62
CA LYS A 18 0.04 -3.20 32.35
C LYS A 18 -0.77 -1.91 32.24
N ILE A 19 -0.09 -0.77 32.14
CA ILE A 19 -0.72 0.56 31.98
C ILE A 19 -1.18 0.77 30.54
N MET A 20 -0.40 0.31 29.55
CA MET A 20 -0.71 0.49 28.12
C MET A 20 -1.66 -0.56 27.55
N LYS A 21 -1.71 -1.76 28.14
CA LYS A 21 -2.52 -2.89 27.65
C LYS A 21 -3.99 -2.52 27.42
N PRO A 22 -4.69 -1.79 28.31
CA PRO A 22 -6.08 -1.40 28.07
C PRO A 22 -6.25 -0.51 26.84
N ALA A 23 -5.29 0.33 26.47
CA ALA A 23 -5.37 1.15 25.25
C ALA A 23 -5.11 0.34 23.96
N PHE A 24 -4.45 -0.82 24.09
CA PHE A 24 -4.08 -1.69 22.97
C PHE A 24 -5.02 -2.88 22.75
N THR A 25 -5.86 -3.24 23.74
CA THR A 25 -6.77 -4.40 23.68
C THR A 25 -8.25 -4.03 23.50
N ILE A 26 -8.57 -2.79 23.12
CA ILE A 26 -9.96 -2.36 22.89
C ILE A 26 -10.54 -2.91 21.58
N ASP A 27 -9.73 -3.43 20.67
CA ASP A 27 -10.17 -3.90 19.34
C ASP A 27 -10.67 -5.36 19.27
N GLU A 28 -11.25 -5.93 20.34
CA GLU A 28 -11.86 -7.28 20.24
C GLU A 28 -13.36 -7.39 20.55
N SER A 29 -14.08 -6.32 20.90
CA SER A 29 -15.55 -6.35 20.90
C SER A 29 -16.19 -4.97 21.04
N ASP A 30 -16.53 -4.34 19.92
CA ASP A 30 -17.88 -3.81 19.64
C ASP A 30 -17.84 -2.86 18.44
N GLU A 31 -18.50 -3.25 17.36
CA GLU A 31 -18.89 -2.34 16.30
C GLU A 31 -19.95 -1.38 16.82
N THR A 32 -19.65 -0.08 16.91
CA THR A 32 -20.69 0.96 16.80
C THR A 32 -20.11 2.20 16.15
N GLN A 33 -20.80 2.66 15.12
CA GLN A 33 -20.43 3.76 14.24
C GLN A 33 -20.35 5.11 14.99
N PRO A 34 -19.40 6.01 14.65
CA PRO A 34 -19.49 7.38 15.09
C PRO A 34 -20.31 8.20 14.09
N GLU A 35 -21.46 8.69 14.58
CA GLU A 35 -22.24 9.74 13.95
C GLU A 35 -21.46 11.07 13.91
N THR A 36 -21.84 11.86 12.92
CA THR A 36 -21.28 13.10 12.40
C THR A 36 -21.43 14.34 13.29
N GLU A 37 -20.51 15.28 13.06
CA GLU A 37 -20.59 16.73 13.26
C GLU A 37 -20.53 17.33 14.68
N SER A 38 -19.45 18.04 14.95
CA SER A 38 -19.54 19.51 14.93
C SER A 38 -18.18 20.16 14.71
N THR A 39 -18.19 21.09 13.76
CA THR A 39 -17.13 22.02 13.39
C THR A 39 -16.84 22.97 14.55
N ILE A 40 -15.61 22.96 15.07
CA ILE A 40 -15.13 24.04 15.93
C ILE A 40 -14.49 25.09 15.02
N LYS A 41 -15.18 26.21 14.91
CA LYS A 41 -14.75 27.43 14.22
C LYS A 41 -13.57 28.04 14.96
N ASP A 42 -12.64 28.62 14.20
CA ASP A 42 -11.59 29.51 14.69
C ASP A 42 -12.20 30.68 15.47
N ASP A 43 -12.14 30.62 16.80
CA ASP A 43 -12.38 31.79 17.64
C ASP A 43 -11.09 32.62 17.72
N GLN A 44 -11.01 33.62 16.85
CA GLN A 44 -10.14 34.77 17.06
C GLN A 44 -10.62 35.52 18.31
N VAL A 45 -9.97 35.30 19.44
CA VAL A 45 -10.16 36.14 20.63
C VAL A 45 -9.41 37.45 20.41
N SER A 46 -10.17 38.51 20.09
CA SER A 46 -9.73 39.90 20.17
C SER A 46 -9.46 40.26 21.64
N ILE A 47 -8.19 40.52 21.97
CA ILE A 47 -7.83 41.08 23.28
C ILE A 47 -8.08 42.58 23.23
N ASP A 48 -9.26 42.98 23.69
CA ASP A 48 -9.61 44.35 23.98
C ASP A 48 -8.80 44.85 25.18
N SER A 49 -8.22 46.04 25.02
CA SER A 49 -7.39 46.69 26.02
C SER A 49 -8.29 47.41 27.01
N THR A 50 -8.36 46.95 28.26
CA THR A 50 -8.47 47.77 29.49
C THR A 50 -8.91 46.92 30.70
N ASN A 51 -7.97 46.55 31.57
CA ASN A 51 -8.02 46.90 33.00
C ASN A 51 -6.93 46.19 33.80
N ASP A 52 -6.23 46.98 34.60
CA ASP A 52 -5.23 46.60 35.58
C ASP A 52 -5.73 45.53 36.57
N LYS A 53 -5.24 44.30 36.41
CA LYS A 53 -4.87 43.43 37.53
C LYS A 53 -3.52 42.80 37.20
N LYS A 54 -2.45 43.36 37.77
CA LYS A 54 -1.11 42.76 37.75
C LYS A 54 -1.20 41.35 38.35
N ILE A 55 -0.92 40.34 37.53
CA ILE A 55 -0.57 39.00 38.00
C ILE A 55 0.96 38.90 37.89
N PRO A 56 1.72 38.95 38.99
CA PRO A 56 3.10 38.51 39.01
C PRO A 56 3.18 36.99 39.26
N THR A 57 4.25 36.38 38.74
CA THR A 57 4.76 34.98 38.91
C THR A 57 4.15 33.93 37.96
N ASP A 58 4.87 33.23 37.09
CA ASP A 58 6.28 33.27 36.64
C ASP A 58 6.25 32.95 35.13
N ASN A 59 6.76 33.85 34.28
CA ASN A 59 6.68 33.68 32.82
C ASN A 59 7.49 32.47 32.34
N ASP A 60 8.46 32.03 33.15
CA ASP A 60 9.39 30.95 32.79
C ASP A 60 8.71 29.57 32.87
N GLU A 61 7.87 29.31 33.87
CA GLU A 61 7.13 28.04 34.02
C GLU A 61 6.10 27.85 32.89
N LYS A 62 5.39 28.92 32.49
CA LYS A 62 4.46 28.87 31.35
C LYS A 62 5.19 28.59 30.03
N ILE A 63 6.37 29.16 29.84
CA ILE A 63 7.21 28.91 28.66
C ILE A 63 7.72 27.47 28.64
N GLU A 64 8.10 26.93 29.79
CA GLU A 64 8.54 25.53 29.93
C GLU A 64 7.40 24.55 29.60
N ILE A 65 6.20 24.75 30.13
CA ILE A 65 5.01 23.93 29.81
C ILE A 65 4.71 23.95 28.30
N LEU A 66 4.83 25.12 27.65
CA LEU A 66 4.60 25.23 26.21
C LEU A 66 5.67 24.48 25.39
N LYS A 67 6.93 24.51 25.83
CA LYS A 67 8.02 23.74 25.20
C LYS A 67 7.80 22.25 25.39
N ASP A 68 7.49 21.80 26.60
CA ASP A 68 7.19 20.39 26.90
C ASP A 68 6.01 19.88 26.09
N ALA A 69 4.94 20.67 25.96
CA ALA A 69 3.79 20.34 25.14
C ALA A 69 4.15 20.25 23.64
N ALA A 70 5.07 21.09 23.15
CA ALA A 70 5.53 21.03 21.77
C ALA A 70 6.39 19.78 21.50
N VAL A 71 7.28 19.43 22.43
CA VAL A 71 8.08 18.19 22.37
C VAL A 71 7.17 16.97 22.38
N ALA A 72 6.24 16.88 23.34
CA ALA A 72 5.31 15.76 23.45
C ALA A 72 4.45 15.56 22.18
N ARG A 73 3.99 16.66 21.55
CA ARG A 73 3.26 16.58 20.27
C ARG A 73 4.12 16.06 19.14
N LYS A 74 5.38 16.52 19.07
CA LYS A 74 6.34 16.06 18.06
C LYS A 74 6.63 14.56 18.24
N ASP A 75 6.94 14.14 19.47
CA ASP A 75 7.24 12.74 19.77
C ASP A 75 6.04 11.83 19.46
N PHE A 76 4.83 12.29 19.77
CA PHE A 76 3.60 11.57 19.39
C PHE A 76 3.44 11.49 17.87
N ALA A 77 3.64 12.60 17.14
CA ALA A 77 3.52 12.60 15.68
C ALA A 77 4.56 11.69 15.02
N ASP A 78 5.79 11.67 15.54
CA ASP A 78 6.87 10.80 15.05
C ASP A 78 6.54 9.32 15.33
N ALA A 79 6.02 9.00 16.53
CA ALA A 79 5.59 7.65 16.90
C ALA A 79 4.37 7.18 16.10
N ASP A 80 3.35 8.02 15.91
CA ASP A 80 2.15 7.72 15.11
C ASP A 80 2.52 7.47 13.64
N LYS A 81 3.44 8.28 13.08
CA LYS A 81 3.97 8.06 11.74
C LYS A 81 4.64 6.69 11.62
N LEU A 82 5.56 6.35 12.53
CA LEU A 82 6.24 5.06 12.52
C LEU A 82 5.26 3.89 12.64
N TYR A 83 4.26 4.02 13.52
CA TYR A 83 3.21 3.03 13.67
C TYR A 83 2.46 2.79 12.35
N ARG A 84 2.02 3.87 11.68
CA ARG A 84 1.33 3.77 10.38
C ARG A 84 2.20 3.13 9.31
N ASP A 85 3.48 3.48 9.26
CA ASP A 85 4.43 2.91 8.30
C ASP A 85 4.59 1.39 8.51
N ILE A 86 4.76 0.95 9.77
CA ILE A 86 4.86 -0.49 10.11
C ILE A 86 3.55 -1.23 9.78
N GLN A 87 2.39 -0.64 10.09
CA GLN A 87 1.10 -1.27 9.76
C GLN A 87 0.92 -1.43 8.24
N ALA A 88 1.35 -0.46 7.45
CA ALA A 88 1.34 -0.54 6.00
C ALA A 88 2.25 -1.67 5.47
N GLU A 89 3.44 -1.83 6.05
CA GLU A 89 4.37 -2.90 5.69
C GLU A 89 3.83 -4.29 6.06
N ILE A 90 3.27 -4.45 7.27
CA ILE A 90 2.60 -5.69 7.70
C ILE A 90 1.49 -6.06 6.72
N TRP A 91 0.66 -5.09 6.33
CA TRP A 91 -0.41 -5.31 5.38
C TRP A 91 0.12 -5.77 4.01
N HIS A 92 1.20 -5.15 3.53
CA HIS A 92 1.84 -5.51 2.28
C HIS A 92 2.40 -6.93 2.29
N LEU A 93 3.14 -7.30 3.35
CA LEU A 93 3.72 -8.63 3.51
C LEU A 93 2.65 -9.72 3.64
N LYS A 94 1.58 -9.46 4.42
CA LYS A 94 0.45 -10.38 4.54
C LYS A 94 -0.23 -10.66 3.21
N ARG A 95 -0.34 -9.65 2.33
CA ARG A 95 -0.90 -9.83 0.99
C ARG A 95 -0.01 -10.69 0.11
N LYS A 96 1.30 -10.46 0.13
CA LYS A 96 2.27 -11.29 -0.62
C LYS A 96 2.23 -12.75 -0.21
N LEU A 97 2.18 -13.03 1.10
CA LEU A 97 2.12 -14.40 1.62
C LEU A 97 0.85 -15.15 1.21
N LYS A 98 -0.24 -14.42 0.96
CA LYS A 98 -1.54 -14.98 0.57
C LYS A 98 -1.79 -14.96 -0.93
N ALA A 99 -0.84 -14.47 -1.74
CA ALA A 99 -1.02 -14.42 -3.18
C ALA A 99 -1.05 -15.84 -3.75
N ASP A 100 -1.96 -16.06 -4.69
CA ASP A 100 -2.06 -17.29 -5.47
C ASP A 100 -1.04 -17.22 -6.62
N PHE A 101 -0.06 -18.13 -6.61
CA PHE A 101 1.02 -18.17 -7.61
C PHE A 101 0.81 -19.25 -8.66
N GLY A 102 -0.38 -19.83 -8.77
CA GLY A 102 -0.64 -21.00 -9.60
C GLY A 102 -0.82 -22.27 -8.77
N GLU A 103 -1.28 -23.33 -9.42
CA GLU A 103 -1.49 -24.64 -8.78
C GLU A 103 -0.15 -25.28 -8.35
N GLU A 104 0.90 -25.05 -9.15
CA GLU A 104 2.26 -25.55 -8.92
C GLU A 104 3.26 -24.38 -8.75
N ASP A 105 2.79 -23.23 -8.26
CA ASP A 105 3.57 -22.00 -8.08
C ASP A 105 4.25 -21.48 -9.37
N GLU A 106 3.64 -21.71 -10.55
CA GLU A 106 4.24 -21.39 -11.85
C GLU A 106 4.55 -19.89 -12.02
N PHE A 107 3.77 -19.03 -11.37
CA PHE A 107 3.92 -17.58 -11.42
C PHE A 107 4.85 -17.02 -10.34
N LEU A 108 5.34 -17.84 -9.40
CA LEU A 108 6.19 -17.40 -8.30
C LEU A 108 7.47 -16.70 -8.79
N VAL A 109 8.00 -17.13 -9.94
CA VAL A 109 9.19 -16.52 -10.57
C VAL A 109 8.99 -15.04 -10.91
N LEU A 110 7.74 -14.60 -11.10
CA LEU A 110 7.41 -13.23 -11.48
C LEU A 110 7.39 -12.27 -10.30
N GLU A 111 7.18 -12.74 -9.06
CA GLU A 111 7.05 -11.89 -7.87
C GLU A 111 8.31 -11.04 -7.60
N THR A 112 9.48 -11.58 -7.93
CA THR A 112 10.77 -10.93 -7.68
C THR A 112 11.21 -9.99 -8.81
N GLN A 113 10.42 -9.87 -9.88
CA GLN A 113 10.80 -9.18 -11.11
C GLN A 113 9.89 -7.98 -11.38
N CYS A 114 10.45 -6.95 -11.98
CA CYS A 114 9.68 -5.82 -12.50
C CYS A 114 10.01 -5.62 -13.98
N PHE A 115 8.98 -5.34 -14.76
CA PHE A 115 9.04 -5.17 -16.20
C PHE A 115 8.71 -3.74 -16.56
N GLU A 116 9.55 -3.14 -17.39
CA GLU A 116 9.40 -1.76 -17.81
C GLU A 116 8.84 -1.67 -19.23
N PHE A 117 7.90 -0.75 -19.44
CA PHE A 117 7.34 -0.44 -20.76
C PHE A 117 7.36 1.06 -20.99
N SER A 118 8.06 1.48 -22.02
CA SER A 118 8.23 2.90 -22.35
C SER A 118 7.27 3.28 -23.48
N GLU A 119 6.34 4.20 -23.19
CA GLU A 119 5.41 4.71 -24.20
C GLU A 119 5.19 6.22 -24.06
N LYS A 120 5.26 6.95 -25.18
CA LYS A 120 5.10 8.42 -25.20
C LYS A 120 5.97 9.07 -24.12
N ARG A 121 5.35 9.82 -23.19
CA ARG A 121 6.03 10.55 -22.10
C ARG A 121 6.22 9.74 -20.81
N TYR A 122 5.73 8.51 -20.74
CA TYR A 122 5.72 7.71 -19.53
C TYR A 122 6.55 6.43 -19.67
N LEU A 123 7.12 6.02 -18.54
CA LEU A 123 7.70 4.70 -18.33
C LEU A 123 6.81 3.99 -17.31
N TYR A 124 6.16 2.91 -17.73
CA TYR A 124 5.38 2.08 -16.83
C TYR A 124 6.28 1.00 -16.25
N LYS A 125 6.19 0.78 -14.95
CA LYS A 125 6.89 -0.27 -14.23
C LYS A 125 5.86 -1.20 -13.63
N PHE A 126 5.84 -2.43 -14.12
CA PHE A 126 4.93 -3.48 -13.71
C PHE A 126 5.68 -4.51 -12.86
N CYS A 127 5.32 -4.65 -11.58
CA CYS A 127 5.87 -5.66 -10.69
C CYS A 127 4.75 -6.64 -10.31
N PRO A 128 4.68 -7.82 -10.93
CA PRO A 128 3.64 -8.82 -10.67
C PRO A 128 3.47 -9.10 -9.17
N PHE A 129 2.22 -9.23 -8.71
CA PHE A 129 1.85 -9.50 -7.30
C PHE A 129 2.20 -8.40 -6.29
N ASP A 130 2.77 -7.27 -6.74
CA ASP A 130 3.07 -6.11 -5.90
C ASP A 130 2.26 -4.90 -6.36
N LYS A 131 2.72 -4.22 -7.42
CA LYS A 131 2.22 -2.91 -7.84
C LYS A 131 2.59 -2.54 -9.26
N VAL A 132 1.87 -1.54 -9.78
CA VAL A 132 2.13 -0.89 -11.06
C VAL A 132 2.35 0.59 -10.82
N VAL A 133 3.46 1.11 -11.34
CA VAL A 133 3.87 2.51 -11.21
C VAL A 133 4.03 3.13 -12.58
N GLN A 134 3.56 4.36 -12.73
CA GLN A 134 3.78 5.20 -13.90
C GLN A 134 4.79 6.27 -13.56
N VAL A 135 5.89 6.34 -14.32
CA VAL A 135 6.95 7.32 -14.14
C VAL A 135 6.94 8.31 -15.29
N VAL A 136 6.92 9.61 -15.00
CA VAL A 136 7.09 10.65 -16.01
C VAL A 136 8.56 10.69 -16.44
N LYS A 137 8.85 10.45 -17.71
CA LYS A 137 10.25 10.32 -18.18
C LYS A 137 11.12 11.54 -17.91
N VAL A 138 10.53 12.73 -17.99
CA VAL A 138 11.21 14.03 -17.85
C VAL A 138 11.39 14.39 -16.38
N SER A 139 10.29 14.49 -15.62
CA SER A 139 10.35 14.91 -14.21
C SER A 139 10.78 13.80 -13.25
N LYS A 140 10.80 12.54 -13.70
CA LYS A 140 11.01 11.34 -12.87
C LYS A 140 9.99 11.18 -11.73
N GLU A 141 8.87 11.89 -11.82
CA GLU A 141 7.79 11.77 -10.86
C GLU A 141 7.09 10.42 -11.03
N GLU A 142 6.90 9.72 -9.91
CA GLU A 142 6.27 8.41 -9.86
C GLU A 142 4.83 8.53 -9.36
N THR A 143 3.92 7.87 -10.05
CA THR A 143 2.51 7.74 -9.64
C THR A 143 2.18 6.27 -9.51
N LEU A 144 1.71 5.87 -8.33
CA LEU A 144 1.13 4.54 -8.14
C LEU A 144 -0.19 4.47 -8.92
N ILE A 145 -0.29 3.54 -9.87
CA ILE A 145 -1.51 3.38 -10.69
C ILE A 145 -2.29 2.12 -10.34
N GLY A 146 -1.71 1.20 -9.58
CA GLY A 146 -2.42 0.08 -9.00
C GLY A 146 -1.57 -0.77 -8.06
N LEU A 147 -2.21 -1.40 -7.09
CA LEU A 147 -1.68 -2.41 -6.18
C LEU A 147 -2.35 -3.74 -6.50
N TRP A 148 -1.61 -4.83 -6.46
CA TRP A 148 -2.14 -6.17 -6.71
C TRP A 148 -3.41 -6.42 -5.89
N GLU A 149 -4.44 -7.02 -6.47
CA GLU A 149 -5.67 -7.32 -5.75
C GLU A 149 -5.96 -8.81 -5.79
N SER A 150 -6.16 -9.34 -6.99
CA SER A 150 -6.49 -10.74 -7.21
C SER A 150 -6.31 -11.11 -8.68
N TRP A 151 -6.40 -12.40 -8.95
CA TRP A 151 -6.70 -12.89 -10.29
C TRP A 151 -8.10 -12.45 -10.75
N GLY A 152 -8.32 -12.54 -12.07
CA GLY A 152 -9.60 -12.31 -12.73
C GLY A 152 -10.60 -13.42 -12.43
N SER A 153 -11.87 -13.05 -12.28
CA SER A 153 -12.93 -13.95 -11.81
C SER A 153 -13.77 -14.49 -12.97
N ASP A 154 -13.12 -15.01 -14.01
CA ASP A 154 -13.80 -15.76 -15.08
C ASP A 154 -13.37 -17.24 -14.96
N ASP A 155 -14.34 -18.09 -14.61
CA ASP A 155 -14.13 -19.48 -14.14
C ASP A 155 -13.32 -20.37 -15.10
N ASP A 156 -13.30 -20.07 -16.40
CA ASP A 156 -12.56 -20.85 -17.40
C ASP A 156 -11.10 -20.39 -17.58
N ASN A 157 -10.72 -19.19 -17.10
CA ASN A 157 -9.46 -18.51 -17.41
C ASN A 157 -8.87 -17.74 -16.20
N HIS A 158 -8.98 -18.28 -14.99
CA HIS A 158 -8.53 -17.64 -13.73
C HIS A 158 -7.15 -16.96 -13.82
N TYR A 159 -6.14 -17.62 -14.41
CA TYR A 159 -4.76 -17.11 -14.50
C TYR A 159 -4.45 -16.20 -15.71
N TYR A 160 -5.43 -15.90 -16.57
CA TYR A 160 -5.19 -15.06 -17.75
C TYR A 160 -5.28 -13.56 -17.46
N TYR A 161 -5.65 -13.19 -16.24
CA TYR A 161 -5.99 -11.82 -15.93
C TYR A 161 -5.63 -11.45 -14.50
N MET A 162 -4.94 -10.33 -14.32
CA MET A 162 -4.56 -9.80 -13.01
C MET A 162 -5.22 -8.44 -12.75
N LYS A 163 -5.82 -8.27 -11.58
CA LYS A 163 -6.42 -7.02 -11.11
C LYS A 163 -5.45 -6.24 -10.25
N TYR A 164 -5.27 -4.96 -10.57
CA TYR A 164 -4.57 -4.00 -9.73
C TYR A 164 -5.46 -2.79 -9.47
N SER A 165 -5.70 -2.48 -8.20
CA SER A 165 -6.60 -1.41 -7.77
C SER A 165 -5.95 -0.53 -6.70
N ARG A 166 -6.70 0.40 -6.10
CA ARG A 166 -6.18 1.28 -5.03
C ARG A 166 -4.94 2.09 -5.45
N GLY A 167 -4.87 2.49 -6.73
CA GLY A 167 -3.89 3.46 -7.20
C GLY A 167 -4.17 4.88 -6.68
N ALA A 168 -3.32 5.82 -7.06
CA ALA A 168 -3.44 7.22 -6.68
C ALA A 168 -4.77 7.81 -7.15
N SER A 169 -5.35 8.68 -6.32
CA SER A 169 -6.61 9.36 -6.60
C SER A 169 -6.56 10.14 -7.92
N CYS A 170 -7.62 9.99 -8.71
CA CYS A 170 -7.80 10.66 -9.99
C CYS A 170 -8.78 11.82 -9.81
N TRP A 171 -8.39 13.04 -10.20
CA TRP A 171 -9.22 14.23 -10.00
C TRP A 171 -10.61 14.16 -10.68
N ASN A 172 -10.74 13.33 -11.71
CA ASN A 172 -11.93 13.20 -12.55
C ASN A 172 -12.45 11.76 -12.67
N GLY A 173 -12.13 10.91 -11.69
CA GLY A 173 -12.47 9.50 -11.79
C GLY A 173 -12.24 8.74 -10.49
N PRO A 174 -12.46 7.41 -10.52
CA PRO A 174 -12.09 6.57 -9.41
C PRO A 174 -10.58 6.59 -9.19
N ASN A 175 -10.14 6.01 -8.06
CA ASN A 175 -8.72 5.70 -7.88
C ASN A 175 -8.19 4.93 -9.10
N ARG A 176 -6.96 5.26 -9.51
CA ARG A 176 -6.34 4.60 -10.66
C ARG A 176 -6.34 3.08 -10.48
N SER A 177 -6.55 2.38 -11.58
CA SER A 177 -6.56 0.91 -11.61
C SER A 177 -5.96 0.39 -12.91
N VAL A 178 -5.42 -0.82 -12.84
CA VAL A 178 -4.80 -1.51 -13.97
C VAL A 178 -5.33 -2.92 -14.06
N GLU A 179 -5.67 -3.31 -15.27
CA GLU A 179 -5.98 -4.68 -15.65
C GLU A 179 -4.82 -5.21 -16.48
N VAL A 180 -4.29 -6.38 -16.14
CA VAL A 180 -3.19 -7.00 -16.90
C VAL A 180 -3.67 -8.29 -17.51
N ASN A 181 -3.71 -8.35 -18.84
CA ASN A 181 -4.00 -9.53 -19.63
C ASN A 181 -2.72 -10.32 -19.85
N LEU A 182 -2.73 -11.59 -19.47
CA LEU A 182 -1.61 -12.49 -19.63
C LEU A 182 -1.76 -13.29 -20.91
N GLN A 183 -0.67 -13.42 -21.64
CA GLN A 183 -0.56 -14.26 -22.83
C GLN A 183 0.62 -15.22 -22.69
N CYS A 184 0.44 -16.46 -23.15
CA CYS A 184 1.56 -17.39 -23.25
C CYS A 184 2.59 -16.86 -24.26
N GLY A 185 3.84 -16.77 -23.84
CA GLY A 185 4.95 -16.32 -24.68
C GLY A 185 6.29 -16.85 -24.19
N THR A 186 7.35 -16.65 -24.97
CA THR A 186 8.69 -17.15 -24.65
C THR A 186 9.47 -16.27 -23.67
N GLU A 187 8.97 -15.06 -23.40
CA GLU A 187 9.66 -14.05 -22.59
C GLU A 187 8.65 -13.35 -21.67
N ASN A 188 9.11 -13.01 -20.46
CA ASN A 188 8.38 -12.13 -19.56
C ASN A 188 8.54 -10.67 -20.01
N LYS A 189 7.48 -10.07 -20.56
CA LYS A 189 7.51 -8.65 -20.95
C LYS A 189 6.12 -8.07 -21.11
N VAL A 190 6.01 -6.78 -20.81
CA VAL A 190 4.84 -5.98 -21.18
C VAL A 190 4.94 -5.69 -22.67
N THR A 191 3.90 -6.03 -23.43
CA THR A 191 3.85 -5.86 -24.89
C THR A 191 3.07 -4.63 -25.31
N SER A 192 2.07 -4.22 -24.51
CA SER A 192 1.34 -2.97 -24.74
C SER A 192 0.73 -2.42 -23.45
N VAL A 193 0.46 -1.12 -23.46
CA VAL A 193 -0.27 -0.40 -22.41
C VAL A 193 -1.28 0.51 -23.09
N ILE A 194 -2.54 0.48 -22.64
CA ILE A 194 -3.62 1.28 -23.20
C ILE A 194 -4.41 1.90 -22.04
N GLU A 195 -4.70 3.19 -22.10
CA GLU A 195 -5.66 3.84 -21.20
C GLU A 195 -7.07 3.67 -21.79
N SER A 196 -7.82 2.68 -21.31
CA SER A 196 -9.13 2.29 -21.87
C SER A 196 -10.23 3.29 -21.51
N SER A 197 -10.13 3.88 -20.33
CA SER A 197 -10.94 5.00 -19.85
C SER A 197 -10.08 5.86 -18.92
N PRO A 198 -10.49 7.11 -18.60
CA PRO A 198 -9.69 7.98 -17.75
C PRO A 198 -9.27 7.28 -16.45
N CYS A 199 -7.95 7.24 -16.19
CA CYS A 199 -7.36 6.62 -15.00
C CYS A 199 -7.55 5.09 -14.88
N THR A 200 -7.99 4.41 -15.94
CA THR A 200 -8.06 2.94 -16.02
C THR A 200 -7.18 2.46 -17.16
N TYR A 201 -6.28 1.54 -16.85
CA TYR A 201 -5.27 1.07 -17.80
C TYR A 201 -5.42 -0.43 -18.05
N VAL A 202 -5.13 -0.84 -19.27
CA VAL A 202 -5.05 -2.25 -19.68
C VAL A 202 -3.63 -2.51 -20.18
N PHE A 203 -2.99 -3.52 -19.61
CA PHE A 203 -1.65 -3.96 -19.97
C PHE A 203 -1.75 -5.32 -20.63
N GLU A 204 -1.01 -5.53 -21.70
CA GLU A 204 -0.78 -6.87 -22.26
C GLU A 204 0.60 -7.34 -21.81
N PHE A 205 0.65 -8.53 -21.22
CA PHE A 205 1.88 -9.11 -20.67
C PHE A 205 2.06 -10.54 -21.19
N THR A 206 3.20 -10.81 -21.81
CA THR A 206 3.57 -12.18 -22.19
C THR A 206 4.39 -12.83 -21.10
N THR A 207 4.17 -14.12 -20.84
CA THR A 207 4.99 -14.91 -19.91
C THR A 207 5.02 -16.39 -20.26
N PRO A 208 6.17 -17.08 -20.10
CA PRO A 208 6.22 -18.55 -20.20
C PRO A 208 5.43 -19.25 -19.10
N ALA A 209 5.20 -18.62 -17.95
CA ALA A 209 4.47 -19.21 -16.83
C ALA A 209 3.03 -19.60 -17.18
N LEU A 210 2.40 -18.86 -18.11
CA LEU A 210 1.05 -19.15 -18.59
C LEU A 210 1.01 -20.28 -19.64
N CYS A 211 2.16 -20.67 -20.18
CA CYS A 211 2.22 -21.69 -21.22
C CYS A 211 2.01 -23.08 -20.63
N LYS A 212 0.80 -23.62 -20.74
CA LYS A 212 0.52 -25.01 -20.37
C LYS A 212 1.36 -25.95 -21.21
N THR A 213 2.15 -26.79 -20.56
CA THR A 213 2.83 -27.86 -21.29
C THR A 213 1.81 -28.90 -21.72
N LEU A 214 1.81 -29.26 -23.00
CA LEU A 214 0.94 -30.33 -23.49
C LEU A 214 1.20 -31.62 -22.69
N PRO A 215 0.14 -32.37 -22.33
CA PRO A 215 0.28 -33.67 -21.69
C PRO A 215 1.27 -34.57 -22.44
N PRO A 216 2.04 -35.42 -21.73
CA PRO A 216 3.02 -36.31 -22.35
C PRO A 216 2.43 -37.18 -23.46
N GLU A 217 1.16 -37.58 -23.35
CA GLU A 217 0.42 -38.35 -24.35
C GLU A 217 0.24 -37.54 -25.65
N ILE A 218 -0.18 -36.28 -25.54
CA ILE A 218 -0.36 -35.38 -26.69
C ILE A 218 0.99 -35.05 -27.33
N LYS A 219 2.05 -34.85 -26.53
CA LYS A 219 3.41 -34.66 -27.05
C LYS A 219 3.91 -35.89 -27.82
N LYS A 220 3.57 -37.11 -27.39
CA LYS A 220 3.91 -38.35 -28.12
C LYS A 220 3.15 -38.48 -29.44
N ILE A 221 1.86 -38.15 -29.45
CA ILE A 221 1.04 -38.16 -30.67
C ILE A 221 1.61 -37.15 -31.68
N LEU A 222 1.84 -35.90 -31.26
CA LEU A 222 2.39 -34.86 -32.13
C LEU A 222 3.80 -35.19 -32.65
N LYS A 223 4.66 -35.85 -31.86
CA LYS A 223 6.00 -36.27 -32.32
C LYS A 223 5.94 -37.43 -33.34
N ASN A 224 4.94 -38.30 -33.24
CA ASN A 224 4.78 -39.44 -34.14
C ASN A 224 4.12 -39.05 -35.48
N ASP A 225 3.33 -37.97 -35.53
CA ASP A 225 2.73 -37.49 -36.79
C ASP A 225 3.75 -36.78 -37.71
N PHE A 226 4.85 -36.24 -37.18
CA PHE A 226 5.94 -35.65 -37.96
C PHE A 226 6.98 -36.67 -38.48
N THR A 227 6.79 -37.98 -38.24
CA THR A 227 7.68 -39.04 -38.75
C THR A 227 7.17 -39.75 -40.01
N PHE A 228 6.10 -39.23 -40.65
CA PHE A 228 5.50 -39.79 -41.87
C PHE A 228 5.71 -38.96 -43.16
N ILE A 229 6.70 -38.06 -43.19
CA ILE A 229 7.17 -37.41 -44.44
C ILE A 229 8.64 -37.72 -44.66
#